data_AF-A0A933R4T2-F1
#
_entry.id   AF-A0A933R4T2-F1
#
_cell.length_a   1.000
_cell.length_b   1.000
_cell.length_c   1.000
_cell.angle_alpha   90.00
_cell.angle_beta   90.00
_cell.angle_gamma   90.00
#
_symmetry.space_group_name_H-M   'P 1'
#
loop_
_entity.id
_entity.type
_entity.pdbx_description
1 polymer ?
#
loop_
_entity_poly.entity_id
_entity_poly.type
_entity_poly.pdbx_seq_one_letter_code
_entity_poly.pdbx_strand_id
1 'polypeptide(L)'
;MYRDSEIPHYNPPPESSEDKKRKTPAGKERLSRLLGEMKTIAATPEEVVKIKERGRRSLAEVRTEISMGETGKGEIEEVSSLLEIKDRPETLEETKETLAGADRLTSELYDTLLSDAESLDEKREVLKDLNAVFELRESKVVDSEVFDPSQSGANNSHLLSFAERGREFIGIYKPQSGEANRPGCKGLLPGIEAGTYYKREWLAFMIDRALGSKFVPPTVLRREKEGIGSVQEWVSGAQSLLEAGGFAKKVEAGEKIDVLAELKKLGVSEEEIVGLAAEHLVMAQTDGKPANVGVKGSELKGYDNGGIFGRGFKYLERGETRDFPAGTTYSEIIEAAKGISPEVQKKVLEDKYKSFLKAPQRQEVLKKSFDVALGDSAEEAWNFFMTKVKQLAETGRLPPGYDAADVYRKLSYGLGLERDGKVEMAEIKIEEEEREAA
;
A
#
# COMPACT_ATOMS: atom_id res chain seq x y z
N MET A 1 26.55 -29.01 -74.26
CA MET A 1 27.52 -30.13 -74.22
C MET A 1 28.60 -29.79 -73.19
N TYR A 2 28.89 -30.73 -72.28
CA TYR A 2 29.82 -30.74 -71.13
C TYR A 2 29.44 -29.83 -69.94
N ARG A 3 28.83 -30.39 -68.87
CA ARG A 3 29.35 -31.21 -67.74
C ARG A 3 29.99 -30.32 -66.66
N ASP A 4 29.14 -29.94 -65.69
CA ASP A 4 29.57 -29.46 -64.38
C ASP A 4 30.21 -30.60 -63.58
N SER A 5 31.31 -30.27 -62.91
CA SER A 5 32.07 -31.19 -62.05
C SER A 5 31.63 -30.98 -60.61
N GLU A 6 31.27 -32.09 -59.97
CA GLU A 6 30.84 -32.16 -58.57
C GLU A 6 32.00 -31.82 -57.63
N ILE A 7 31.80 -30.84 -56.74
CA ILE A 7 32.60 -30.66 -55.53
C ILE A 7 31.94 -31.53 -54.44
N PRO A 8 32.65 -32.47 -53.81
CA PRO A 8 32.06 -33.30 -52.77
C PRO A 8 31.80 -32.45 -51.52
N HIS A 9 30.53 -32.42 -51.08
CA HIS A 9 30.13 -31.83 -49.81
C HIS A 9 30.78 -32.61 -48.64
N TYR A 10 31.64 -31.91 -47.89
CA TYR A 10 32.14 -32.39 -46.60
C TYR A 10 31.02 -32.31 -45.57
N ASN A 11 30.45 -33.46 -45.21
CA ASN A 11 29.60 -33.59 -44.03
C ASN A 11 30.51 -33.75 -42.80
N PRO A 12 30.56 -32.79 -41.85
CA PRO A 12 31.21 -33.04 -40.58
C PRO A 12 30.50 -34.23 -39.90
N PRO A 13 31.25 -35.11 -39.20
CA PRO A 13 30.64 -36.24 -38.51
C PRO A 13 29.63 -35.71 -37.48
N PRO A 14 28.48 -36.40 -37.30
CA PRO A 14 27.52 -36.04 -36.27
C PRO A 14 28.21 -36.07 -34.91
N GLU A 15 28.13 -34.96 -34.18
CA GLU A 15 28.57 -34.91 -32.79
C GLU A 15 27.99 -36.10 -32.03
N SER A 16 28.88 -36.85 -31.38
CA SER A 16 28.49 -38.04 -30.63
C SER A 16 27.47 -37.65 -29.54
N SER A 17 26.44 -38.47 -29.35
CA SER A 17 25.46 -38.27 -28.27
C SER A 17 26.08 -38.28 -26.85
N GLU A 18 27.37 -38.64 -26.72
CA GLU A 18 28.14 -38.56 -25.48
C GLU A 18 28.70 -37.17 -25.20
N ASP A 19 28.96 -36.33 -26.21
CA ASP A 19 29.47 -34.96 -26.00
C ASP A 19 28.39 -34.00 -25.48
N LYS A 20 27.12 -34.26 -25.76
CA LYS A 20 25.98 -33.49 -25.22
C LYS A 20 25.69 -33.78 -23.74
N LYS A 21 26.26 -34.84 -23.16
CA LYS A 21 26.00 -35.27 -21.77
C LYS A 21 27.03 -34.79 -20.75
N ARG A 22 28.10 -34.09 -21.16
CA ARG A 22 29.22 -33.73 -20.27
C ARG A 22 29.27 -32.27 -19.77
N LYS A 23 28.24 -31.45 -19.97
CA LYS A 23 28.30 -30.01 -19.60
C LYS A 23 27.16 -29.44 -18.74
N THR A 24 26.42 -30.24 -17.99
CA THR A 24 25.21 -29.76 -17.27
C THR A 24 25.15 -29.92 -15.74
N PRO A 25 25.99 -30.70 -15.01
CA PRO A 25 25.87 -30.79 -13.55
C PRO A 25 26.25 -29.51 -12.80
N ALA A 26 27.30 -28.81 -13.28
CA ALA A 26 27.93 -27.72 -12.52
C ALA A 26 27.04 -26.47 -12.39
N GLY A 27 26.34 -26.07 -13.47
CA GLY A 27 25.48 -24.89 -13.43
C GLY A 27 24.26 -25.06 -12.51
N LYS A 28 23.66 -26.25 -12.53
CA LYS A 28 22.51 -26.60 -11.67
C LYS A 28 22.88 -26.66 -10.19
N GLU A 29 24.01 -27.28 -9.86
CA GLU A 29 24.52 -27.34 -8.50
C GLU A 29 24.88 -25.94 -7.97
N ARG A 30 25.39 -25.06 -8.84
CA ARG A 30 25.71 -23.66 -8.51
C ARG A 30 24.46 -22.82 -8.24
N LEU A 31 23.41 -22.96 -9.06
CA LEU A 31 22.10 -22.32 -8.82
C LEU A 31 21.44 -22.84 -7.55
N SER A 32 21.44 -24.16 -7.34
CA SER A 32 20.88 -24.79 -6.14
C SER A 32 21.60 -24.31 -4.87
N ARG A 33 22.93 -24.18 -4.90
CA ARG A 33 23.70 -23.63 -3.78
C ARG A 33 23.38 -22.16 -3.51
N LEU A 34 23.27 -21.33 -4.56
CA LEU A 34 22.86 -19.94 -4.46
C LEU A 34 21.44 -19.79 -3.88
N LEU A 35 20.49 -20.61 -4.32
CA LEU A 35 19.15 -20.70 -3.73
C LEU A 35 19.19 -21.06 -2.25
N GLY A 36 20.04 -22.03 -1.88
CA GLY A 36 20.30 -22.38 -0.48
C GLY A 36 20.83 -21.20 0.33
N GLU A 37 21.86 -20.51 -0.17
CA GLU A 37 22.45 -19.31 0.47
C GLU A 37 21.42 -18.17 0.60
N MET A 38 20.62 -17.90 -0.45
CA MET A 38 19.60 -16.84 -0.43
C MET A 38 18.42 -17.16 0.51
N LYS A 39 18.07 -18.45 0.68
CA LYS A 39 16.96 -18.89 1.55
C LYS A 39 17.35 -18.98 3.04
N THR A 40 18.65 -19.00 3.38
CA THR A 40 19.10 -19.33 4.73
C THR A 40 19.54 -18.17 5.61
N ILE A 41 19.45 -16.89 5.19
CA ILE A 41 20.18 -15.84 5.92
C ILE A 41 19.34 -14.62 6.35
N ALA A 42 19.43 -14.33 7.66
CA ALA A 42 19.36 -13.00 8.25
C ALA A 42 20.73 -12.32 8.10
N ALA A 43 20.94 -11.56 7.03
CA ALA A 43 22.24 -11.00 6.62
C ALA A 43 22.26 -9.49 6.89
N THR A 44 23.46 -8.92 7.10
CA THR A 44 23.61 -7.46 7.07
C THR A 44 23.31 -6.93 5.66
N PRO A 45 22.88 -5.66 5.51
CA PRO A 45 22.61 -5.07 4.20
C PRO A 45 23.79 -5.22 3.21
N GLU A 46 25.03 -5.10 3.68
CA GLU A 46 26.24 -5.26 2.86
C GLU A 46 26.44 -6.70 2.35
N GLU A 47 26.07 -7.70 3.14
CA GLU A 47 26.15 -9.12 2.76
C GLU A 47 25.06 -9.48 1.74
N VAL A 48 23.85 -8.94 1.91
CA VAL A 48 22.76 -9.10 0.93
C VAL A 48 23.16 -8.54 -0.43
N VAL A 49 23.78 -7.35 -0.48
CA VAL A 49 24.28 -6.76 -1.73
C VAL A 49 25.32 -7.65 -2.39
N LYS A 50 26.31 -8.15 -1.64
CA LYS A 50 27.35 -9.07 -2.17
C LYS A 50 26.77 -10.40 -2.66
N ILE A 51 25.76 -10.93 -1.99
CA ILE A 51 25.06 -12.16 -2.41
C ILE A 51 24.29 -11.90 -3.71
N LYS A 52 23.54 -10.80 -3.80
CA LYS A 52 22.81 -10.43 -5.03
C LYS A 52 23.74 -10.19 -6.22
N GLU A 53 24.89 -9.53 -6.02
CA GLU A 53 25.89 -9.37 -7.08
C GLU A 53 26.51 -10.69 -7.55
N ARG A 54 26.81 -11.60 -6.62
CA ARG A 54 27.28 -12.96 -6.95
C ARG A 54 26.20 -13.77 -7.67
N GLY A 55 24.95 -13.62 -7.26
CA GLY A 55 23.79 -14.21 -7.91
C GLY A 55 23.62 -13.69 -9.34
N ARG A 56 23.68 -12.37 -9.57
CA ARG A 56 23.61 -11.77 -10.91
C ARG A 56 24.73 -12.24 -11.84
N ARG A 57 25.98 -12.28 -11.35
CA ARG A 57 27.12 -12.81 -12.11
C ARG A 57 26.92 -14.30 -12.45
N SER A 58 26.55 -15.10 -11.46
CA SER A 58 26.33 -16.53 -11.65
C SER A 58 25.15 -16.80 -12.59
N LEU A 59 24.09 -15.99 -12.53
CA LEU A 59 22.94 -16.11 -13.42
C LEU A 59 23.27 -15.68 -14.85
N ALA A 60 24.13 -14.67 -15.05
CA ALA A 60 24.63 -14.29 -16.37
C ALA A 60 25.52 -15.40 -16.98
N GLU A 61 26.43 -15.97 -16.17
CA GLU A 61 27.26 -17.13 -16.57
C GLU A 61 26.39 -18.33 -16.94
N VAL A 62 25.40 -18.66 -16.09
CA VAL A 62 24.50 -19.79 -16.29
C VAL A 62 23.53 -19.57 -17.47
N ARG A 63 23.02 -18.34 -17.71
CA ARG A 63 22.24 -18.03 -18.92
C ARG A 63 23.05 -18.21 -20.20
N THR A 64 24.36 -17.95 -20.15
CA THR A 64 25.27 -18.18 -21.28
C THR A 64 25.48 -19.68 -21.52
N GLU A 65 25.61 -20.47 -20.46
CA GLU A 65 25.75 -21.94 -20.50
C GLU A 65 24.45 -22.68 -20.90
N ILE A 66 23.29 -22.20 -20.44
CA ILE A 66 21.97 -22.86 -20.64
C ILE A 66 21.31 -22.48 -21.98
N SER A 67 21.88 -21.53 -22.75
CA SER A 67 21.44 -21.28 -24.13
C SER A 67 21.51 -22.52 -25.06
N MET A 68 22.02 -23.66 -24.56
CA MET A 68 22.16 -24.93 -25.25
C MET A 68 21.22 -26.08 -24.78
N GLY A 69 20.23 -25.85 -23.89
CA GLY A 69 19.25 -26.91 -23.54
C GLY A 69 18.13 -26.52 -22.55
N GLU A 70 16.98 -27.21 -22.62
CA GLU A 70 15.74 -26.87 -21.88
C GLU A 70 15.77 -27.15 -20.36
N THR A 71 16.76 -27.92 -19.87
CA THR A 71 16.88 -28.26 -18.45
C THR A 71 17.50 -27.11 -17.65
N GLY A 72 16.71 -26.46 -16.78
CA GLY A 72 17.16 -25.40 -15.86
C GLY A 72 16.31 -24.14 -15.84
N LYS A 73 15.30 -24.02 -16.72
CA LYS A 73 14.42 -22.84 -16.79
C LYS A 73 13.78 -22.46 -15.44
N GLY A 74 13.26 -23.43 -14.69
CA GLY A 74 12.61 -23.18 -13.40
C GLY A 74 13.54 -22.60 -12.33
N GLU A 75 14.77 -23.10 -12.22
CA GLU A 75 15.77 -22.57 -11.27
C GLU A 75 16.30 -21.20 -11.70
N ILE A 76 16.39 -20.95 -13.03
CA ILE A 76 16.71 -19.62 -13.56
C ILE A 76 15.55 -18.66 -13.29
N GLU A 77 14.29 -19.05 -13.45
CA GLU A 77 13.14 -18.20 -13.11
C GLU A 77 13.05 -17.94 -11.61
N GLU A 78 13.34 -18.93 -10.75
CA GLU A 78 13.35 -18.76 -9.30
C GLU A 78 14.49 -17.85 -8.86
N VAL A 79 15.71 -18.03 -9.38
CA VAL A 79 16.84 -17.14 -9.07
C VAL A 79 16.68 -15.78 -9.74
N SER A 80 16.16 -15.71 -10.97
CA SER A 80 15.85 -14.43 -11.64
C SER A 80 14.79 -13.69 -10.85
N SER A 81 13.69 -14.31 -10.44
CA SER A 81 12.67 -13.66 -9.62
C SER A 81 13.19 -13.24 -8.24
N LEU A 82 14.06 -14.03 -7.59
CA LEU A 82 14.73 -13.64 -6.35
C LEU A 82 15.75 -12.50 -6.53
N LEU A 83 16.35 -12.36 -7.72
CA LEU A 83 17.29 -11.29 -8.09
C LEU A 83 16.62 -10.05 -8.71
N GLU A 84 15.43 -10.24 -9.30
CA GLU A 84 14.50 -9.27 -9.89
C GLU A 84 13.48 -8.76 -8.88
N ILE A 85 13.50 -9.25 -7.62
CA ILE A 85 13.00 -8.44 -6.51
C ILE A 85 13.79 -7.14 -6.61
N LYS A 86 13.11 -6.09 -7.07
CA LYS A 86 13.55 -4.70 -7.21
C LYS A 86 14.02 -4.09 -5.87
N ASP A 87 14.33 -4.89 -4.88
CA ASP A 87 15.19 -4.57 -3.74
C ASP A 87 16.64 -4.31 -4.20
N ARG A 88 16.86 -3.48 -5.22
CA ARG A 88 18.09 -2.71 -5.23
C ARG A 88 17.86 -1.67 -4.13
N PRO A 89 18.58 -1.73 -3.00
CA PRO A 89 18.50 -0.64 -2.03
C PRO A 89 18.74 0.66 -2.79
N GLU A 90 17.84 1.63 -2.59
CA GLU A 90 18.02 2.97 -3.16
C GLU A 90 19.46 3.41 -2.90
N THR A 91 20.09 3.96 -3.93
CA THR A 91 21.39 4.58 -3.75
C THR A 91 21.26 5.73 -2.76
N LEU A 92 22.35 6.06 -2.07
CA LEU A 92 22.34 7.17 -1.11
C LEU A 92 21.84 8.48 -1.75
N GLU A 93 22.12 8.70 -3.03
CA GLU A 93 21.64 9.89 -3.76
C GLU A 93 20.14 9.81 -4.06
N GLU A 94 19.62 8.67 -4.51
CA GLU A 94 18.16 8.47 -4.70
C GLU A 94 17.39 8.64 -3.38
N THR A 95 17.94 8.14 -2.26
CA THR A 95 17.37 8.34 -0.92
C THR A 95 17.38 9.81 -0.52
N LYS A 96 18.48 10.54 -0.73
CA LYS A 96 18.55 11.98 -0.45
C LYS A 96 17.57 12.77 -1.29
N GLU A 97 17.45 12.45 -2.57
CA GLU A 97 16.52 13.09 -3.49
C GLU A 97 15.06 12.84 -3.08
N THR A 98 14.74 11.60 -2.70
CA THR A 98 13.40 11.23 -2.19
C THR A 98 13.05 12.01 -0.92
N LEU A 99 13.97 12.08 0.05
CA LEU A 99 13.78 12.83 1.30
C LEU A 99 13.60 14.33 1.02
N ALA A 100 14.50 14.92 0.24
CA ALA A 100 14.44 16.34 -0.11
C ALA A 100 13.18 16.70 -0.90
N GLY A 101 12.74 15.81 -1.80
CA GLY A 101 11.50 15.94 -2.55
C GLY A 101 10.27 15.92 -1.65
N ALA A 102 10.19 14.95 -0.73
CA ALA A 102 9.09 14.85 0.23
C ALA A 102 9.05 16.04 1.19
N ASP A 103 10.20 16.52 1.67
CA ASP A 103 10.31 17.69 2.54
C ASP A 103 9.85 18.97 1.86
N ARG A 104 10.28 19.17 0.62
CA ARG A 104 9.87 20.31 -0.19
C ARG A 104 8.35 20.31 -0.40
N LEU A 105 7.79 19.18 -0.82
CA LEU A 105 6.35 19.05 -1.05
C LEU A 105 5.52 19.20 0.22
N THR A 106 6.01 18.68 1.35
CA THR A 106 5.35 18.89 2.65
C THR A 106 5.34 20.37 3.00
N SER A 107 6.47 21.07 2.83
CA SER A 107 6.56 22.52 3.08
C SER A 107 5.64 23.32 2.16
N GLU A 108 5.65 23.03 0.85
CA GLU A 108 4.75 23.65 -0.14
C GLU A 108 3.28 23.44 0.23
N LEU A 109 2.90 22.24 0.70
CA LEU A 109 1.53 21.98 1.16
C LEU A 109 1.16 22.88 2.34
N TYR A 110 2.00 22.96 3.38
CA TYR A 110 1.71 23.83 4.53
C TYR A 110 1.68 25.31 4.18
N ASP A 111 2.51 25.78 3.24
CA ASP A 111 2.42 27.14 2.73
C ASP A 111 1.06 27.41 2.07
N THR A 112 0.55 26.46 1.27
CA THR A 112 -0.80 26.58 0.70
C THR A 112 -1.88 26.57 1.78
N LEU A 113 -1.80 25.68 2.78
CA LEU A 113 -2.76 25.61 3.87
C LEU A 113 -2.78 26.89 4.74
N LEU A 114 -1.62 27.49 5.00
CA LEU A 114 -1.51 28.75 5.73
C LEU A 114 -2.06 29.93 4.93
N SER A 115 -1.89 29.91 3.60
CA SER A 115 -2.45 30.92 2.71
C SER A 115 -3.97 30.79 2.60
N ASP A 116 -4.49 29.57 2.58
CA ASP A 116 -5.92 29.28 2.45
C ASP A 116 -6.70 29.50 3.75
N ALA A 117 -6.02 29.46 4.91
CA ALA A 117 -6.65 29.66 6.21
C ALA A 117 -7.25 31.08 6.35
N GLU A 118 -8.56 31.14 6.58
CA GLU A 118 -9.34 32.37 6.62
C GLU A 118 -9.34 33.01 8.02
N SER A 119 -9.04 32.22 9.05
CA SER A 119 -9.02 32.68 10.45
C SER A 119 -7.68 32.46 11.15
N LEU A 120 -7.45 33.19 12.25
CA LEU A 120 -6.26 33.00 13.09
C LEU A 120 -6.24 31.63 13.77
N ASP A 121 -7.40 31.09 14.12
CA ASP A 121 -7.49 29.79 14.78
C ASP A 121 -7.18 28.66 13.78
N GLU A 122 -7.64 28.77 12.53
CA GLU A 122 -7.21 27.87 11.45
C GLU A 122 -5.70 27.92 11.24
N LYS A 123 -5.10 29.12 11.17
CA LYS A 123 -3.64 29.27 11.05
C LYS A 123 -2.89 28.64 12.21
N ARG A 124 -3.37 28.83 13.45
CA ARG A 124 -2.77 28.20 14.65
C ARG A 124 -2.82 26.68 14.56
N GLU A 125 -3.94 26.13 14.10
CA GLU A 125 -4.06 24.68 13.92
C GLU A 125 -3.13 24.14 12.84
N VAL A 126 -3.00 24.85 11.70
CA VAL A 126 -2.03 24.50 10.65
C VAL A 126 -0.60 24.58 11.17
N LEU A 127 -0.24 25.61 11.95
CA LEU A 127 1.09 25.76 12.54
C LEU A 127 1.42 24.71 13.61
N LYS A 128 0.43 24.32 14.42
CA LYS A 128 0.59 23.26 15.43
C LYS A 128 0.94 21.94 14.75
N ASP A 129 0.25 21.64 13.67
CA ASP A 129 0.45 20.43 12.88
C ASP A 129 1.79 20.45 12.12
N LEU A 130 2.16 21.59 11.52
CA LEU A 130 3.49 21.80 10.94
C LEU A 130 4.62 21.64 11.97
N ASN A 131 4.39 22.10 13.22
CA ASN A 131 5.37 21.92 14.28
C ASN A 131 5.56 20.42 14.63
N ALA A 132 4.50 19.61 14.60
CA ALA A 132 4.63 18.16 14.81
C ALA A 132 5.43 17.50 13.68
N VAL A 133 5.20 17.90 12.42
CA VAL A 133 6.01 17.47 11.27
C VAL A 133 7.49 17.83 11.45
N PHE A 134 7.78 19.07 11.84
CA PHE A 134 9.14 19.52 12.11
C PHE A 134 9.80 18.72 13.25
N GLU A 135 9.05 18.49 14.34
CA GLU A 135 9.53 17.71 15.48
C GLU A 135 9.88 16.28 15.07
N LEU A 136 9.00 15.57 14.36
CA LEU A 136 9.29 14.21 13.87
C LEU A 136 10.50 14.16 12.92
N ARG A 137 10.72 15.21 12.13
CA ARG A 137 11.80 15.25 11.16
C ARG A 137 13.15 15.56 11.78
N GLU A 138 13.22 16.59 12.62
CA GLU A 138 14.48 17.18 13.07
C GLU A 138 14.92 16.70 14.44
N SER A 139 13.99 16.22 15.27
CA SER A 139 14.32 15.85 16.65
C SER A 139 15.28 14.66 16.69
N LYS A 140 16.22 14.71 17.63
CA LYS A 140 17.14 13.61 17.86
C LYS A 140 16.39 12.42 18.45
N VAL A 141 16.57 11.24 17.85
CA VAL A 141 16.17 9.96 18.44
C VAL A 141 17.08 9.69 19.63
N VAL A 142 16.50 9.53 20.82
CA VAL A 142 17.23 9.18 22.05
C VAL A 142 17.15 7.70 22.36
N ASP A 143 16.11 7.02 21.88
CA ASP A 143 15.93 5.58 22.04
C ASP A 143 15.14 4.97 20.88
N SER A 144 15.32 3.69 20.63
CA SER A 144 14.67 2.93 19.56
C SER A 144 14.40 1.51 20.01
N GLU A 145 13.14 1.15 20.10
CA GLU A 145 12.68 -0.20 20.48
C GLU A 145 11.98 -0.87 19.31
N VAL A 146 12.24 -2.17 19.11
CA VAL A 146 11.49 -2.95 18.11
C VAL A 146 10.05 -3.05 18.59
N PHE A 147 9.11 -2.59 17.76
CA PHE A 147 7.69 -2.72 18.05
C PHE A 147 7.28 -4.19 17.95
N ASP A 148 6.50 -4.67 18.91
CA ASP A 148 6.15 -6.10 19.03
C ASP A 148 5.61 -6.63 17.68
N PRO A 149 6.27 -7.62 17.06
CA PRO A 149 5.85 -8.17 15.77
C PRO A 149 4.45 -8.79 15.76
N SER A 150 3.93 -9.19 16.92
CA SER A 150 2.54 -9.66 17.06
C SER A 150 1.51 -8.54 16.99
N GLN A 151 1.96 -7.30 17.21
CA GLN A 151 1.18 -6.06 17.11
C GLN A 151 1.55 -5.23 15.87
N SER A 152 2.74 -5.42 15.30
CA SER A 152 3.17 -4.81 14.06
C SER A 152 2.58 -5.57 12.87
N GLY A 153 2.04 -4.88 11.87
CA GLY A 153 1.55 -5.50 10.64
C GLY A 153 2.65 -6.16 9.80
N ALA A 154 2.59 -6.03 8.47
CA ALA A 154 3.58 -6.61 7.56
C ALA A 154 5.00 -6.00 7.69
N ASN A 155 5.15 -4.91 8.45
CA ASN A 155 6.40 -4.14 8.57
C ASN A 155 7.03 -4.28 9.95
N ASN A 156 8.34 -4.59 9.98
CA ASN A 156 9.15 -4.51 11.21
C ASN A 156 9.28 -3.06 11.66
N SER A 157 8.37 -2.65 12.53
CA SER A 157 8.26 -1.27 12.97
C SER A 157 9.09 -1.05 14.24
N HIS A 158 9.49 0.20 14.48
CA HIS A 158 10.22 0.59 15.69
C HIS A 158 9.50 1.73 16.39
N LEU A 159 9.41 1.70 17.71
CA LEU A 159 9.06 2.88 18.49
C LEU A 159 10.32 3.72 18.68
N LEU A 160 10.28 4.95 18.20
CA LEU A 160 11.34 5.93 18.36
C LEU A 160 10.94 6.90 19.47
N SER A 161 11.79 7.04 20.47
CA SER A 161 11.66 8.07 21.49
C SER A 161 12.49 9.28 21.09
N PHE A 162 11.87 10.45 21.13
CA PHE A 162 12.49 11.73 20.83
C PHE A 162 12.59 12.58 22.09
N ALA A 163 13.67 13.34 22.22
CA ALA A 163 13.79 14.37 23.26
C ALA A 163 14.28 15.67 22.62
N GLU A 164 13.42 16.68 22.58
CA GLU A 164 13.72 17.99 21.99
C GLU A 164 13.09 19.09 22.85
N ARG A 165 13.88 20.11 23.22
CA ARG A 165 13.41 21.29 23.99
C ARG A 165 12.62 20.95 25.26
N GLY A 166 13.00 19.88 25.96
CA GLY A 166 12.35 19.45 27.20
C GLY A 166 11.00 18.76 27.00
N ARG A 167 10.63 18.41 25.77
CA ARG A 167 9.49 17.55 25.44
C ARG A 167 9.98 16.18 25.00
N GLU A 168 9.31 15.16 25.51
CA GLU A 168 9.45 13.78 25.07
C GLU A 168 8.21 13.39 24.28
N PHE A 169 8.41 12.77 23.12
CA PHE A 169 7.32 12.23 22.31
C PHE A 169 7.80 10.97 21.59
N ILE A 170 6.84 10.19 21.11
CA ILE A 170 7.09 8.89 20.49
C ILE A 170 6.64 8.97 19.03
N GLY A 171 7.41 8.36 18.14
CA GLY A 171 7.00 8.08 16.77
C GLY A 171 7.12 6.59 16.46
N ILE A 172 6.35 6.13 15.47
CA ILE A 172 6.50 4.79 14.90
C ILE A 172 7.26 4.91 13.58
N TYR A 173 8.38 4.21 13.50
CA TYR A 173 9.24 4.13 12.33
C TYR A 173 8.98 2.83 11.56
N LYS A 174 8.57 2.97 10.30
CA LYS A 174 8.40 1.86 9.35
C LYS A 174 9.48 1.94 8.27
N PRO A 175 10.59 1.20 8.41
CA PRO A 175 11.68 1.18 7.43
C PRO A 175 11.24 0.53 6.11
N GLN A 176 11.81 0.99 4.99
CA GLN A 176 11.68 0.34 3.67
C GLN A 176 12.12 -1.13 3.72
N SER A 177 13.22 -1.41 4.41
CA SER A 177 13.75 -2.76 4.61
C SER A 177 12.86 -3.62 5.52
N GLY A 178 11.91 -3.00 6.23
CA GLY A 178 10.97 -3.65 7.13
C GLY A 178 9.84 -4.39 6.42
N GLU A 179 9.61 -4.14 5.12
CA GLU A 179 8.53 -4.70 4.30
C GLU A 179 8.70 -6.21 3.95
N ALA A 180 9.50 -6.93 4.73
CA ALA A 180 9.91 -8.29 4.44
C ALA A 180 8.76 -9.32 4.53
N ASN A 181 8.72 -10.25 3.56
CA ASN A 181 7.99 -11.51 3.66
C ASN A 181 8.58 -12.40 4.77
N ARG A 182 8.35 -12.07 6.05
CA ARG A 182 8.69 -12.94 7.18
C ARG A 182 7.77 -14.16 7.23
N PRO A 183 8.26 -15.35 7.62
CA PRO A 183 7.41 -16.49 7.94
C PRO A 183 6.41 -16.11 9.05
N GLY A 184 5.11 -16.16 8.75
CA GLY A 184 4.03 -15.80 9.68
C GLY A 184 3.51 -14.36 9.53
N CYS A 185 4.22 -13.47 8.82
CA CYS A 185 3.68 -12.18 8.42
C CYS A 185 2.87 -12.37 7.12
N LYS A 186 1.67 -11.77 7.04
CA LYS A 186 0.98 -11.63 5.76
C LYS A 186 1.88 -10.76 4.89
N GLY A 187 2.50 -11.35 3.88
CA GLY A 187 3.41 -10.67 2.97
C GLY A 187 2.78 -9.44 2.31
N LEU A 188 3.57 -8.72 1.52
CA LEU A 188 3.12 -7.54 0.76
C LEU A 188 1.73 -7.77 0.16
N LEU A 189 0.82 -6.83 0.42
CA LEU A 189 -0.50 -6.86 -0.20
C LEU A 189 -0.35 -6.98 -1.71
N PRO A 190 -1.20 -7.81 -2.35
CA PRO A 190 -1.13 -8.03 -3.77
C PRO A 190 -0.98 -6.71 -4.55
N GLY A 191 0.16 -6.56 -5.24
CA GLY A 191 0.41 -5.53 -6.26
C GLY A 191 0.61 -4.12 -5.71
N ILE A 192 1.05 -4.06 -4.45
CA ILE A 192 1.91 -2.99 -4.01
C ILE A 192 3.35 -3.41 -4.29
N GLU A 193 4.14 -2.51 -4.87
CA GLU A 193 5.58 -2.72 -5.08
C GLU A 193 6.29 -2.77 -3.73
N ALA A 194 7.17 -3.77 -3.56
CA ALA A 194 7.99 -3.90 -2.35
C ALA A 194 8.85 -2.65 -2.14
N GLY A 195 9.01 -2.25 -0.88
CA GLY A 195 9.76 -1.05 -0.52
C GLY A 195 9.02 0.26 -0.78
N THR A 196 7.69 0.26 -0.86
CA THR A 196 6.88 1.48 -1.10
C THR A 196 5.85 1.80 -0.02
N TYR A 197 5.62 0.92 0.97
CA TYR A 197 4.64 1.16 2.03
C TYR A 197 4.94 2.44 2.79
N TYR A 198 6.21 2.68 3.11
CA TYR A 198 6.60 3.87 3.85
C TYR A 198 6.31 5.17 3.08
N LYS A 199 6.43 5.15 1.74
CA LYS A 199 6.04 6.29 0.89
C LYS A 199 4.52 6.48 0.86
N ARG A 200 3.76 5.38 0.90
CA ARG A 200 2.29 5.39 0.94
C ARG A 200 1.75 5.89 2.27
N GLU A 201 2.39 5.58 3.39
CA GLU A 201 2.06 6.19 4.70
C GLU A 201 2.21 7.71 4.66
N TRP A 202 3.32 8.21 4.10
CA TRP A 202 3.51 9.65 3.89
C TRP A 202 2.48 10.23 2.91
N LEU A 203 2.19 9.55 1.80
CA LEU A 203 1.17 10.00 0.85
C LEU A 203 -0.22 10.08 1.49
N ALA A 204 -0.59 9.13 2.35
CA ALA A 204 -1.86 9.15 3.07
C ALA A 204 -1.98 10.40 3.93
N PHE A 205 -0.91 10.75 4.66
CA PHE A 205 -0.83 11.99 5.42
C PHE A 205 -0.94 13.23 4.52
N MET A 206 -0.27 13.25 3.36
CA MET A 206 -0.37 14.37 2.40
C MET A 206 -1.79 14.53 1.85
N ILE A 207 -2.48 13.44 1.52
CA ILE A 207 -3.88 13.44 1.08
C ILE A 207 -4.78 13.97 2.20
N ASP A 208 -4.62 13.45 3.42
CA ASP A 208 -5.40 13.86 4.59
C ASP A 208 -5.32 15.37 4.82
N ARG A 209 -4.11 15.92 4.82
CA ARG A 209 -3.88 17.36 5.01
C ARG A 209 -4.37 18.18 3.83
N ALA A 210 -4.22 17.68 2.62
CA ALA A 210 -4.74 18.36 1.44
C ALA A 210 -6.28 18.43 1.45
N LEU A 211 -6.96 17.41 1.98
CA LEU A 211 -8.41 17.39 2.16
C LEU A 211 -8.88 18.10 3.43
N GLY A 212 -7.97 18.46 4.34
CA GLY A 212 -8.28 19.12 5.61
C GLY A 212 -8.93 18.20 6.64
N SER A 213 -8.68 16.88 6.57
CA SER A 213 -9.37 15.87 7.37
C SER A 213 -8.81 15.67 8.78
N LYS A 214 -7.49 15.60 8.94
CA LYS A 214 -6.78 15.39 10.22
C LYS A 214 -7.04 14.04 10.91
N PHE A 215 -7.38 12.99 10.14
CA PHE A 215 -7.46 11.61 10.62
C PHE A 215 -6.09 10.92 10.67
N VAL A 216 -5.25 11.13 9.67
CA VAL A 216 -3.91 10.52 9.60
C VAL A 216 -2.94 11.34 10.47
N PRO A 217 -2.21 10.75 11.44
CA PRO A 217 -1.24 11.49 12.23
C PRO A 217 -0.10 12.05 11.36
N PRO A 218 0.58 13.13 11.81
CA PRO A 218 1.77 13.65 11.17
C PRO A 218 2.75 12.53 10.80
N THR A 219 3.13 12.48 9.52
CA THR A 219 3.99 11.42 8.98
C THR A 219 5.04 12.04 8.07
N VAL A 220 6.31 11.72 8.31
CA VAL A 220 7.45 12.23 7.54
C VAL A 220 8.25 11.09 6.96
N LEU A 221 8.96 11.34 5.85
CA LEU A 221 10.00 10.45 5.39
C LEU A 221 11.30 10.80 6.12
N ARG A 222 11.98 9.78 6.64
CA ARG A 222 13.21 9.97 7.42
C ARG A 222 14.14 8.78 7.27
N ARG A 223 15.45 9.02 7.37
CA ARG A 223 16.47 7.97 7.38
C ARG A 223 16.93 7.72 8.81
N GLU A 224 16.83 6.47 9.23
CA GLU A 224 17.30 5.98 10.52
C GLU A 224 18.23 4.77 10.35
N LYS A 225 18.58 4.10 11.46
CA LYS A 225 19.53 2.98 11.49
C LYS A 225 19.25 1.89 10.44
N GLU A 226 17.97 1.61 10.14
CA GLU A 226 17.56 0.56 9.20
C GLU A 226 17.32 1.04 7.75
N GLY A 227 17.70 2.28 7.44
CA GLY A 227 17.58 2.86 6.10
C GLY A 227 16.58 4.01 6.04
N ILE A 228 16.02 4.26 4.86
CA ILE A 228 14.89 5.20 4.69
C ILE A 228 13.61 4.51 5.16
N GLY A 229 12.69 5.29 5.72
CA GLY A 229 11.35 4.84 6.08
C GLY A 229 10.44 6.02 6.38
N SER A 230 9.27 5.71 6.92
CA SER A 230 8.31 6.70 7.40
C SER A 230 8.37 6.76 8.92
N VAL A 231 8.29 7.95 9.48
CA VAL A 231 8.12 8.18 10.92
C VAL A 231 6.80 8.90 11.11
N GLN A 232 5.87 8.25 11.82
CA GLN A 232 4.54 8.79 12.12
C GLN A 232 4.43 9.09 13.61
N GLU A 233 3.76 10.17 13.98
CA GLU A 233 3.48 10.50 15.39
C GLU A 233 2.71 9.35 16.07
N TRP A 234 3.19 8.91 17.23
CA TRP A 234 2.45 7.97 18.06
C TRP A 234 1.36 8.70 18.85
N VAL A 235 0.10 8.42 18.52
CA VAL A 235 -1.03 9.07 19.16
C VAL A 235 -1.31 8.42 20.52
N SER A 236 -0.63 8.90 21.56
CA SER A 236 -0.84 8.41 22.93
C SER A 236 -2.30 8.54 23.38
N GLY A 237 -2.80 7.48 24.01
CA GLY A 237 -4.17 7.37 24.52
C GLY A 237 -5.23 7.06 23.47
N ALA A 238 -4.86 6.88 22.20
CA ALA A 238 -5.78 6.31 21.21
C ALA A 238 -5.97 4.82 21.51
N GLN A 239 -7.22 4.38 21.47
CA GLN A 239 -7.58 2.97 21.51
C GLN A 239 -8.01 2.56 20.12
N SER A 240 -7.59 1.39 19.64
CA SER A 240 -8.15 0.87 18.39
C SER A 240 -9.67 0.70 18.54
N LEU A 241 -10.41 0.73 17.43
CA LEU A 241 -11.86 0.52 17.47
C LEU A 241 -12.20 -0.85 18.07
N LEU A 242 -11.33 -1.85 17.84
CA LEU A 242 -11.37 -3.17 18.47
C LEU A 242 -11.42 -3.10 20.00
N GLU A 243 -10.59 -2.23 20.58
CA GLU A 243 -10.45 -2.06 22.02
C GLU A 243 -11.53 -1.14 22.59
N ALA A 244 -11.77 0.01 21.94
CA ALA A 244 -12.60 1.09 22.47
C ALA A 244 -14.07 0.70 22.67
N GLY A 245 -14.65 -0.12 21.77
CA GLY A 245 -16.05 -0.55 21.85
C GLY A 245 -16.25 -2.00 22.31
N GLY A 246 -15.19 -2.68 22.76
CA GLY A 246 -15.22 -4.11 23.03
C GLY A 246 -15.51 -4.95 21.78
N PHE A 247 -15.27 -4.38 20.59
CA PHE A 247 -15.50 -5.01 19.30
C PHE A 247 -14.78 -6.34 19.20
N ALA A 248 -13.53 -6.44 19.67
CA ALA A 248 -12.79 -7.70 19.66
C ALA A 248 -13.57 -8.83 20.35
N LYS A 249 -14.13 -8.58 21.53
CA LYS A 249 -14.93 -9.57 22.28
C LYS A 249 -16.24 -9.93 21.57
N LYS A 250 -16.89 -8.94 20.96
CA LYS A 250 -18.14 -9.15 20.20
C LYS A 250 -17.88 -9.95 18.93
N VAL A 251 -16.80 -9.64 18.20
CA VAL A 251 -16.35 -10.40 17.03
C VAL A 251 -16.00 -11.83 17.43
N GLU A 252 -15.23 -12.03 18.51
CA GLU A 252 -14.91 -13.36 19.05
C GLU A 252 -16.17 -14.15 19.45
N ALA A 253 -17.19 -13.47 19.96
CA ALA A 253 -18.49 -14.05 20.31
C ALA A 253 -19.41 -14.27 19.10
N GLY A 254 -19.01 -13.85 17.89
CA GLY A 254 -19.83 -13.93 16.67
C GLY A 254 -21.04 -12.98 16.68
N GLU A 255 -21.01 -11.95 17.52
CA GLU A 255 -22.09 -10.96 17.61
C GLU A 255 -22.05 -10.01 16.41
N LYS A 256 -23.23 -9.68 15.86
CA LYS A 256 -23.35 -8.62 14.86
C LYS A 256 -23.14 -7.27 15.53
N ILE A 257 -22.16 -6.50 15.07
CA ILE A 257 -21.83 -5.20 15.65
C ILE A 257 -22.47 -4.07 14.85
N ASP A 258 -23.21 -3.20 15.53
CA ASP A 258 -23.65 -1.91 14.97
C ASP A 258 -22.55 -0.87 15.21
N VAL A 259 -21.67 -0.73 14.21
CA VAL A 259 -20.49 0.14 14.30
C VAL A 259 -20.87 1.60 14.49
N LEU A 260 -21.97 2.06 13.86
CA LEU A 260 -22.47 3.42 14.03
C LEU A 260 -22.89 3.68 15.48
N ALA A 261 -23.64 2.74 16.08
CA ALA A 261 -24.07 2.87 17.46
C ALA A 261 -22.89 2.86 18.44
N GLU A 262 -21.88 2.02 18.23
CA GLU A 262 -20.69 1.98 19.09
C GLU A 262 -19.84 3.25 18.96
N LEU A 263 -19.63 3.77 17.75
CA LEU A 263 -18.91 5.03 17.54
C LEU A 263 -19.63 6.22 18.20
N LYS A 264 -20.97 6.26 18.13
CA LYS A 264 -21.78 7.26 18.84
C LYS A 264 -21.65 7.16 20.35
N LYS A 265 -21.57 5.95 20.92
CA LYS A 265 -21.33 5.76 22.38
C LYS A 265 -19.98 6.31 22.82
N LEU A 266 -18.98 6.28 21.94
CA LEU A 266 -17.66 6.86 22.16
C LEU A 266 -17.64 8.39 21.95
N GLY A 267 -18.78 9.00 21.61
CA GLY A 267 -18.90 10.44 21.38
C GLY A 267 -18.36 10.89 20.02
N VAL A 268 -18.07 9.97 19.11
CA VAL A 268 -17.64 10.30 17.75
C VAL A 268 -18.82 10.92 16.99
N SER A 269 -18.58 12.08 16.37
CA SER A 269 -19.61 12.79 15.60
C SER A 269 -19.94 12.05 14.29
N GLU A 270 -21.14 12.28 13.77
CA GLU A 270 -21.52 11.75 12.46
C GLU A 270 -20.62 12.31 11.35
N GLU A 271 -20.20 13.58 11.48
CA GLU A 271 -19.29 14.22 10.53
C GLU A 271 -17.92 13.54 10.46
N GLU A 272 -17.36 13.13 11.59
CA GLU A 272 -16.08 12.39 11.66
C GLU A 272 -16.21 11.04 10.96
N ILE A 273 -17.32 10.32 11.19
CA ILE A 273 -17.58 9.00 10.59
C ILE A 273 -17.69 9.11 9.06
N VAL A 274 -18.48 10.07 8.56
CA VAL A 274 -18.60 10.34 7.13
C VAL A 274 -17.26 10.75 6.54
N GLY A 275 -16.52 11.63 7.22
CA GLY A 275 -15.24 12.12 6.77
C GLY A 275 -14.22 10.99 6.58
N LEU A 276 -14.08 10.12 7.58
CA LEU A 276 -13.14 9.00 7.53
C LEU A 276 -13.53 7.97 6.47
N ALA A 277 -14.83 7.66 6.35
CA ALA A 277 -15.35 6.76 5.31
C ALA A 277 -15.01 7.27 3.90
N ALA A 278 -15.21 8.57 3.67
CA ALA A 278 -14.93 9.21 2.39
C ALA A 278 -13.43 9.21 2.08
N GLU A 279 -12.59 9.40 3.09
CA GLU A 279 -11.14 9.40 2.93
C GLU A 279 -10.59 8.04 2.49
N HIS A 280 -11.00 6.97 3.15
CA HIS A 280 -10.61 5.62 2.76
C HIS A 280 -11.07 5.28 1.34
N LEU A 281 -12.25 5.77 0.94
CA LEU A 281 -12.77 5.59 -0.41
C LEU A 281 -11.89 6.29 -1.45
N VAL A 282 -11.50 7.55 -1.24
CA VAL A 282 -10.66 8.28 -2.21
C VAL A 282 -9.22 7.77 -2.24
N MET A 283 -8.72 7.23 -1.12
CA MET A 283 -7.40 6.57 -1.05
C MET A 283 -7.39 5.14 -1.61
N ALA A 284 -8.56 4.58 -1.94
CA ALA A 284 -8.74 3.17 -2.28
C ALA A 284 -8.03 2.26 -1.25
N GLN A 285 -8.22 2.56 0.03
CA GLN A 285 -7.59 1.82 1.11
C GLN A 285 -8.21 0.42 1.21
N THR A 286 -7.37 -0.60 1.04
CA THR A 286 -7.83 -2.00 0.95
C THR A 286 -7.47 -2.90 2.12
N ASP A 287 -6.55 -2.49 3.00
CA ASP A 287 -6.11 -3.33 4.14
C ASP A 287 -6.80 -2.95 5.44
N GLY A 288 -8.12 -2.77 5.36
CA GLY A 288 -8.88 -2.17 6.44
C GLY A 288 -9.12 -3.04 7.64
N LYS A 289 -8.11 -3.30 8.45
CA LYS A 289 -8.35 -4.01 9.71
C LYS A 289 -9.04 -3.08 10.72
N PRO A 290 -9.93 -3.61 11.56
CA PRO A 290 -10.43 -2.91 12.75
C PRO A 290 -9.38 -2.26 13.66
N ALA A 291 -8.17 -2.81 13.67
CA ALA A 291 -7.04 -2.23 14.40
C ALA A 291 -6.54 -0.90 13.81
N ASN A 292 -6.87 -0.60 12.55
CA ASN A 292 -6.30 0.52 11.80
C ASN A 292 -7.12 1.81 11.97
N VAL A 293 -8.20 1.79 12.75
CA VAL A 293 -8.92 2.99 13.18
C VAL A 293 -8.81 3.11 14.68
N GLY A 294 -8.32 4.24 15.15
CA GLY A 294 -8.33 4.59 16.57
C GLY A 294 -9.39 5.60 16.92
N VAL A 295 -9.76 5.59 18.20
CA VAL A 295 -10.55 6.62 18.85
C VAL A 295 -9.71 7.22 19.97
N LYS A 296 -9.53 8.54 19.95
CA LYS A 296 -8.90 9.30 21.03
C LYS A 296 -9.88 10.34 21.55
N GLY A 297 -10.49 10.07 22.71
CA GLY A 297 -11.63 10.85 23.17
C GLY A 297 -12.80 10.67 22.20
N SER A 298 -13.18 11.74 21.50
CA SER A 298 -14.23 11.75 20.46
C SER A 298 -13.69 11.83 19.02
N GLU A 299 -12.36 11.84 18.84
CA GLU A 299 -11.73 11.98 17.53
C GLU A 299 -11.42 10.62 16.92
N LEU A 300 -11.68 10.48 15.62
CA LEU A 300 -11.20 9.33 14.84
C LEU A 300 -9.78 9.56 14.36
N LYS A 301 -9.00 8.48 14.30
CA LYS A 301 -7.67 8.45 13.70
C LYS A 301 -7.54 7.26 12.76
N GLY A 302 -6.93 7.49 11.60
CA GLY A 302 -6.60 6.46 10.61
C GLY A 302 -5.13 6.08 10.69
N TYR A 303 -4.84 4.80 10.84
CA TYR A 303 -3.50 4.24 10.93
C TYR A 303 -3.26 3.21 9.82
N ASP A 304 -1.99 2.83 9.63
CA ASP A 304 -1.58 1.74 8.73
C ASP A 304 -2.04 1.95 7.28
N ASN A 305 -1.67 3.11 6.73
CA ASN A 305 -2.02 3.54 5.40
C ASN A 305 -1.03 3.11 4.31
N GLY A 306 -0.08 2.23 4.63
CA GLY A 306 0.83 1.65 3.63
C GLY A 306 0.11 0.88 2.51
N GLY A 307 -1.14 0.46 2.74
CA GLY A 307 -1.98 -0.27 1.80
C GLY A 307 -2.77 0.55 0.77
N ILE A 308 -2.72 1.89 0.83
CA ILE A 308 -3.49 2.76 -0.10
C ILE A 308 -3.02 2.56 -1.55
N PHE A 309 -3.94 2.69 -2.50
CA PHE A 309 -3.67 2.51 -3.94
C PHE A 309 -2.90 1.20 -4.27
N GLY A 310 -3.23 0.08 -3.61
CA GLY A 310 -2.77 -1.27 -4.01
C GLY A 310 -3.59 -1.86 -5.16
N ARG A 311 -3.55 -3.18 -5.44
CA ARG A 311 -4.37 -3.76 -6.54
C ARG A 311 -5.86 -3.44 -6.47
N GLY A 312 -6.37 -3.16 -5.26
CA GLY A 312 -7.72 -2.69 -5.00
C GLY A 312 -8.23 -1.62 -5.95
N PHE A 313 -7.47 -0.55 -6.17
CA PHE A 313 -7.98 0.57 -6.94
C PHE A 313 -8.17 0.23 -8.43
N LYS A 314 -7.35 -0.68 -8.99
CA LYS A 314 -7.53 -1.19 -10.36
C LYS A 314 -8.80 -2.05 -10.51
N TYR A 315 -9.21 -2.72 -9.43
CA TYR A 315 -10.51 -3.41 -9.39
C TYR A 315 -11.66 -2.40 -9.32
N LEU A 316 -11.52 -1.39 -8.46
CA LEU A 316 -12.51 -0.32 -8.32
C LEU A 316 -12.69 0.49 -9.61
N GLU A 317 -11.63 0.71 -10.39
CA GLU A 317 -11.69 1.38 -11.69
C GLU A 317 -12.47 0.56 -12.72
N ARG A 318 -12.29 -0.77 -12.72
CA ARG A 318 -12.98 -1.68 -13.64
C ARG A 318 -14.41 -2.02 -13.21
N GLY A 319 -14.89 -1.45 -12.10
CA GLY A 319 -16.16 -1.84 -11.48
C GLY A 319 -16.15 -3.31 -11.03
N GLU A 320 -14.97 -3.93 -10.94
CA GLU A 320 -14.80 -5.30 -10.49
C GLU A 320 -14.90 -5.31 -8.97
N THR A 321 -15.98 -5.90 -8.47
CA THR A 321 -16.11 -6.25 -7.06
C THR A 321 -15.31 -7.53 -6.82
N ARG A 322 -14.11 -7.43 -6.23
CA ARG A 322 -13.33 -8.60 -5.78
C ARG A 322 -13.36 -8.68 -4.27
N ASP A 323 -13.54 -9.88 -3.71
CA ASP A 323 -13.65 -10.13 -2.26
C ASP A 323 -12.59 -9.35 -1.48
N PHE A 324 -13.00 -8.23 -0.90
CA PHE A 324 -12.36 -7.76 0.32
C PHE A 324 -12.84 -8.69 1.42
N PRO A 325 -11.96 -9.19 2.29
CA PRO A 325 -12.39 -10.02 3.41
C PRO A 325 -13.52 -9.31 4.16
N ALA A 326 -14.69 -9.95 4.25
CA ALA A 326 -15.75 -9.48 5.14
C ALA A 326 -15.17 -9.34 6.57
N GLY A 327 -15.51 -8.27 7.27
CA GLY A 327 -14.94 -7.95 8.59
C GLY A 327 -13.73 -7.01 8.57
N THR A 328 -13.53 -6.27 7.47
CA THR A 328 -12.63 -5.11 7.48
C THR A 328 -13.38 -3.88 8.01
N THR A 329 -12.87 -3.21 9.04
CA THR A 329 -13.56 -2.07 9.66
C THR A 329 -13.76 -0.88 8.74
N TYR A 330 -13.00 -0.75 7.66
CA TYR A 330 -13.30 0.28 6.67
C TYR A 330 -14.61 0.02 5.96
N SER A 331 -14.93 -1.24 5.64
CA SER A 331 -16.25 -1.58 5.10
C SER A 331 -17.35 -1.27 6.13
N GLU A 332 -17.12 -1.57 7.40
CA GLU A 332 -18.08 -1.31 8.46
C GLU A 332 -18.28 0.19 8.73
N ILE A 333 -17.22 1.00 8.65
CA ILE A 333 -17.29 2.46 8.79
C ILE A 333 -17.99 3.09 7.57
N ILE A 334 -17.73 2.59 6.36
CA ILE A 334 -18.45 3.03 5.17
C ILE A 334 -19.94 2.68 5.28
N GLU A 335 -20.29 1.48 5.72
CA GLU A 335 -21.68 1.08 5.97
C GLU A 335 -22.33 1.92 7.09
N ALA A 336 -21.62 2.16 8.19
CA ALA A 336 -22.06 3.04 9.27
C ALA A 336 -22.33 4.46 8.73
N ALA A 337 -21.45 4.98 7.89
CA ALA A 337 -21.59 6.29 7.28
C ALA A 337 -22.75 6.38 6.29
N LYS A 338 -23.08 5.30 5.57
CA LYS A 338 -24.29 5.23 4.73
C LYS A 338 -25.58 5.37 5.54
N GLY A 339 -25.58 4.89 6.79
CA GLY A 339 -26.70 5.04 7.73
C GLY A 339 -26.89 6.45 8.29
N ILE A 340 -25.93 7.37 8.07
CA ILE A 340 -26.00 8.77 8.50
C ILE A 340 -26.88 9.57 7.53
N SER A 341 -27.59 10.58 8.05
CA SER A 341 -28.53 11.38 7.27
C SER A 341 -27.88 11.98 6.01
N PRO A 342 -28.61 12.03 4.87
CA PRO A 342 -28.10 12.64 3.64
C PRO A 342 -27.68 14.10 3.81
N GLU A 343 -28.30 14.83 4.73
CA GLU A 343 -27.99 16.23 5.03
C GLU A 343 -26.59 16.38 5.64
N VAL A 344 -26.26 15.52 6.61
CA VAL A 344 -24.92 15.48 7.22
C VAL A 344 -23.88 15.00 6.21
N GLN A 345 -24.18 13.94 5.46
CA GLN A 345 -23.28 13.49 4.38
C GLN A 345 -23.00 14.61 3.38
N LYS A 346 -24.04 15.29 2.89
CA LYS A 346 -23.92 16.37 1.92
C LYS A 346 -23.08 17.51 2.45
N LYS A 347 -23.34 17.96 3.68
CA LYS A 347 -22.58 19.03 4.34
C LYS A 347 -21.09 18.68 4.38
N VAL A 348 -20.74 17.51 4.90
CA VAL A 348 -19.33 17.09 5.05
C VAL A 348 -18.63 16.94 3.70
N LEU A 349 -19.25 16.22 2.77
CA LEU A 349 -18.63 15.84 1.50
C LEU A 349 -18.55 17.03 0.54
N GLU A 350 -19.62 17.81 0.42
CA GLU A 350 -19.60 18.98 -0.48
C GLU A 350 -18.62 20.03 0.01
N ASP A 351 -18.66 20.42 1.28
CA ASP A 351 -17.80 21.50 1.80
C ASP A 351 -16.33 21.11 1.68
N LYS A 352 -15.98 19.88 2.11
CA LYS A 352 -14.62 19.35 2.07
C LYS A 352 -14.08 19.25 0.65
N TYR A 353 -14.77 18.51 -0.23
CA TYR A 353 -14.22 18.22 -1.56
C TYR A 353 -14.38 19.39 -2.53
N LYS A 354 -15.42 20.25 -2.41
CA LYS A 354 -15.49 21.48 -3.22
C LYS A 354 -14.41 22.48 -2.80
N SER A 355 -14.06 22.56 -1.52
CA SER A 355 -12.94 23.39 -1.06
C SER A 355 -11.63 22.94 -1.71
N PHE A 356 -11.33 21.64 -1.65
CA PHE A 356 -10.15 21.08 -2.32
C PHE A 356 -10.15 21.31 -3.84
N LEU A 357 -11.28 21.10 -4.52
CA LEU A 357 -11.40 21.31 -5.96
C LEU A 357 -11.19 22.77 -6.40
N LYS A 358 -11.38 23.73 -5.50
CA LYS A 358 -11.12 25.17 -5.74
C LYS A 358 -9.69 25.60 -5.43
N ALA A 359 -8.84 24.72 -4.88
CA ALA A 359 -7.46 25.01 -4.50
C ALA A 359 -6.44 24.37 -5.47
N PRO A 360 -6.18 24.97 -6.66
CA PRO A 360 -5.33 24.36 -7.68
C PRO A 360 -3.88 24.16 -7.24
N GLN A 361 -3.33 25.06 -6.42
CA GLN A 361 -1.96 24.91 -5.87
C GLN A 361 -1.88 23.67 -4.98
N ARG A 362 -2.90 23.44 -4.14
CA ARG A 362 -2.99 22.26 -3.27
C ARG A 362 -3.09 20.97 -4.08
N GLN A 363 -3.88 20.99 -5.16
CA GLN A 363 -3.97 19.87 -6.10
C GLN A 363 -2.64 19.59 -6.80
N GLU A 364 -1.91 20.64 -7.20
CA GLU A 364 -0.60 20.49 -7.85
C GLU A 364 0.44 19.85 -6.92
N VAL A 365 0.53 20.34 -5.68
CA VAL A 365 1.43 19.76 -4.66
C VAL A 365 1.07 18.30 -4.41
N LEU A 366 -0.22 18.00 -4.23
CA LEU A 366 -0.67 16.63 -3.99
C LEU A 366 -0.36 15.72 -5.17
N LYS A 367 -0.56 16.16 -6.41
CA LYS A 367 -0.22 15.38 -7.60
C LYS A 367 1.28 15.01 -7.62
N LYS A 368 2.16 15.95 -7.32
CA LYS A 368 3.61 15.68 -7.19
C LYS A 368 3.91 14.69 -6.06
N SER A 369 3.14 14.72 -4.96
CA SER A 369 3.27 13.72 -3.90
C SER A 369 2.89 12.31 -4.36
N PHE A 370 1.88 12.16 -5.23
CA PHE A 370 1.57 10.87 -5.88
C PHE A 370 2.78 10.38 -6.68
N ASP A 371 3.43 11.26 -7.46
CA ASP A 371 4.62 10.90 -8.25
C ASP A 371 5.76 10.36 -7.36
N VAL A 372 6.05 11.04 -6.25
CA VAL A 372 7.08 10.61 -5.29
C VAL A 372 6.77 9.25 -4.67
N ALA A 373 5.49 8.99 -4.34
CA ALA A 373 5.12 7.81 -3.58
C ALA A 373 4.83 6.57 -4.43
N LEU A 374 4.29 6.75 -5.64
CA LEU A 374 3.75 5.67 -6.46
C LEU A 374 4.52 5.45 -7.78
N GLY A 375 5.44 6.35 -8.14
CA GLY A 375 6.25 6.24 -9.35
C GLY A 375 5.38 6.04 -10.60
N ASP A 376 5.62 4.96 -11.34
CA ASP A 376 4.91 4.64 -12.60
C ASP A 376 3.38 4.51 -12.43
N SER A 377 2.89 4.24 -11.22
CA SER A 377 1.43 4.12 -10.94
C SER A 377 0.77 5.44 -10.52
N ALA A 378 1.53 6.54 -10.43
CA ALA A 378 1.05 7.80 -9.89
C ALA A 378 -0.09 8.43 -10.70
N GLU A 379 0.02 8.45 -12.03
CA GLU A 379 -0.99 9.08 -12.90
C GLU A 379 -2.34 8.37 -12.81
N GLU A 380 -2.34 7.04 -12.85
CA GLU A 380 -3.54 6.21 -12.74
C GLU A 380 -4.20 6.40 -11.36
N ALA A 381 -3.42 6.35 -10.28
CA ALA A 381 -3.91 6.56 -8.92
C ALA A 381 -4.43 7.99 -8.70
N TRP A 382 -3.77 9.00 -9.27
CA TRP A 382 -4.22 10.39 -9.24
C TRP A 382 -5.56 10.57 -9.96
N ASN A 383 -5.71 9.98 -11.15
CA ASN A 383 -6.95 10.03 -11.92
C ASN A 383 -8.10 9.35 -11.17
N PHE A 384 -7.84 8.20 -10.54
CA PHE A 384 -8.81 7.54 -9.66
C PHE A 384 -9.20 8.46 -8.50
N PHE A 385 -8.22 8.98 -7.76
CA PHE A 385 -8.43 9.88 -6.62
C PHE A 385 -9.30 11.08 -7.02
N MET A 386 -8.93 11.79 -8.08
CA MET A 386 -9.67 12.96 -8.57
C MET A 386 -11.08 12.61 -9.04
N THR A 387 -11.27 11.44 -9.64
CA THR A 387 -12.60 10.96 -10.04
C THR A 387 -13.50 10.77 -8.82
N LYS A 388 -12.97 10.14 -7.74
CA LYS A 388 -13.74 9.95 -6.50
C LYS A 388 -13.99 11.25 -5.75
N VAL A 389 -13.01 12.15 -5.69
CA VAL A 389 -13.18 13.49 -5.13
C VAL A 389 -14.31 14.25 -5.83
N LYS A 390 -14.32 14.27 -7.18
CA LYS A 390 -15.38 14.92 -7.96
C LYS A 390 -16.73 14.28 -7.73
N GLN A 391 -16.79 12.94 -7.76
CA GLN A 391 -18.01 12.19 -7.50
C GLN A 391 -18.61 12.53 -6.13
N LEU A 392 -17.80 12.58 -5.07
CA LEU A 392 -18.24 12.91 -3.71
C LEU A 392 -18.66 14.39 -3.60
N ALA A 393 -17.92 15.30 -4.23
CA ALA A 393 -18.27 16.72 -4.27
C ALA A 393 -19.58 17.03 -5.00
N GLU A 394 -19.88 16.29 -6.07
CA GLU A 394 -21.06 16.47 -6.90
C GLU A 394 -22.31 15.84 -6.28
N THR A 395 -22.18 14.64 -5.74
CA THR A 395 -23.31 13.89 -5.20
C THR A 395 -23.62 14.23 -3.75
N GLY A 396 -22.62 14.69 -2.99
CA GLY A 396 -22.74 14.89 -1.54
C GLY A 396 -23.10 13.60 -0.79
N ARG A 397 -22.84 12.42 -1.37
CA ARG A 397 -23.22 11.13 -0.80
C ARG A 397 -22.13 10.09 -1.03
N LEU A 398 -22.00 9.19 -0.06
CA LEU A 398 -21.21 7.98 -0.28
C LEU A 398 -21.91 7.09 -1.32
N PRO A 399 -21.17 6.45 -2.24
CA PRO A 399 -21.77 5.65 -3.30
C PRO A 399 -22.54 4.44 -2.72
N PRO A 400 -23.74 4.12 -3.25
CA PRO A 400 -24.57 3.05 -2.71
C PRO A 400 -23.96 1.65 -2.88
N GLY A 401 -23.13 1.46 -3.92
CA GLY A 401 -22.62 0.15 -4.37
C GLY A 401 -21.28 -0.29 -3.79
N TYR A 402 -20.76 0.34 -2.73
CA TYR A 402 -19.60 -0.21 -2.03
C TYR A 402 -20.07 -1.25 -1.00
N ASP A 403 -20.73 -2.32 -1.45
CA ASP A 403 -21.16 -3.41 -0.57
C ASP A 403 -20.03 -4.45 -0.51
N ALA A 404 -19.15 -4.31 0.48
CA ALA A 404 -18.09 -5.28 0.73
C ALA A 404 -18.65 -6.70 0.96
N ALA A 405 -19.92 -6.83 1.38
CA ALA A 405 -20.59 -8.09 1.61
C ALA A 405 -21.30 -8.67 0.37
N ASP A 406 -21.80 -7.86 -0.59
CA ASP A 406 -22.34 -8.36 -1.88
C ASP A 406 -21.21 -8.89 -2.78
N VAL A 407 -20.01 -8.32 -2.63
CA VAL A 407 -18.78 -8.88 -3.18
C VAL A 407 -18.55 -10.29 -2.62
N TYR A 408 -18.59 -10.44 -1.29
CA TYR A 408 -18.41 -11.72 -0.58
C TYR A 408 -19.50 -12.76 -0.92
N ARG A 409 -20.76 -12.32 -1.09
CA ARG A 409 -21.91 -13.19 -1.35
C ARG A 409 -21.88 -13.79 -2.75
N LYS A 410 -21.32 -13.08 -3.74
CA LYS A 410 -21.18 -13.57 -5.12
C LYS A 410 -20.07 -14.62 -5.28
N LEU A 411 -19.09 -14.66 -4.38
CA LEU A 411 -17.99 -15.63 -4.40
C LEU A 411 -18.22 -16.84 -3.49
N SER A 412 -19.03 -16.71 -2.44
CA SER A 412 -19.40 -17.84 -1.56
C SER A 412 -20.42 -18.83 -2.16
N TYR A 413 -20.98 -18.54 -3.35
CA TYR A 413 -21.82 -19.47 -4.13
C TYR A 413 -21.16 -20.05 -5.40
N GLY A 414 -19.83 -19.97 -5.52
CA GLY A 414 -19.03 -20.87 -6.37
C GLY A 414 -19.20 -20.75 -7.89
N LEU A 415 -18.40 -19.89 -8.52
CA LEU A 415 -18.01 -19.97 -9.94
C LEU A 415 -16.64 -19.22 -10.07
N GLY A 416 -15.51 -19.79 -10.48
CA GLY A 416 -15.13 -21.14 -10.84
C GLY A 416 -13.60 -21.25 -10.74
N LEU A 417 -13.13 -22.42 -10.31
CA LEU A 417 -11.75 -22.85 -10.49
C LEU A 417 -11.50 -23.04 -11.99
N GLU A 418 -10.46 -22.40 -12.53
CA GLU A 418 -9.90 -22.78 -13.81
C GLU A 418 -9.45 -24.25 -13.74
N ARG A 419 -10.11 -25.10 -14.50
CA ARG A 419 -9.55 -26.35 -15.00
C ARG A 419 -9.79 -26.36 -16.51
N ASP A 420 -8.68 -26.44 -17.25
CA ASP A 420 -8.64 -26.68 -18.70
C ASP A 420 -9.02 -25.53 -19.66
N GLY A 421 -8.72 -24.28 -19.29
CA GLY A 421 -8.43 -23.22 -20.27
C GLY A 421 -9.57 -22.76 -21.18
N LYS A 422 -10.84 -22.87 -20.77
CA LYS A 422 -11.97 -22.22 -21.44
C LYS A 422 -12.90 -21.54 -20.44
N VAL A 423 -13.03 -20.23 -20.57
CA VAL A 423 -14.05 -19.43 -19.88
C VAL A 423 -15.30 -19.41 -20.76
N GLU A 424 -16.33 -20.15 -20.37
CA GLU A 424 -17.68 -19.92 -20.89
C GLU A 424 -18.39 -18.93 -19.96
N MET A 425 -18.69 -17.74 -20.49
CA MET A 425 -19.53 -16.75 -19.82
C MET A 425 -20.98 -17.26 -19.85
N ALA A 426 -21.53 -17.62 -18.69
CA ALA A 426 -22.96 -17.87 -18.58
C ALA A 426 -23.70 -16.52 -18.65
N GLU A 427 -24.49 -16.32 -19.71
CA GLU A 427 -25.47 -15.22 -19.76
C GLU A 427 -26.50 -15.42 -18.65
N ILE A 428 -26.44 -14.56 -17.62
CA ILE A 428 -27.51 -14.46 -16.64
C ILE A 428 -28.63 -13.63 -17.27
N LYS A 429 -29.72 -14.30 -17.67
CA LYS A 429 -31.00 -13.65 -17.95
C LYS A 429 -31.52 -13.03 -16.66
N ILE A 430 -31.57 -11.71 -16.62
CA ILE A 430 -32.34 -10.96 -15.62
C ILE A 430 -33.80 -11.04 -16.07
N GLU A 431 -34.65 -11.69 -15.28
CA GLU A 431 -36.10 -11.68 -15.50
C GLU A 431 -36.66 -10.30 -15.10
N GLU A 432 -37.29 -9.63 -16.08
CA GLU A 432 -38.09 -8.42 -15.87
C GLU A 432 -39.41 -8.78 -15.17
N GLU A 433 -39.43 -8.77 -13.84
CA GLU A 433 -40.67 -8.69 -13.06
C GLU A 433 -40.76 -7.30 -12.41
N GLU A 434 -41.16 -6.28 -13.18
CA GLU A 434 -41.79 -5.04 -12.66
C GLU A 434 -42.23 -4.08 -13.80
N ARG A 435 -42.92 -4.60 -14.83
CA ARG A 435 -43.47 -3.76 -15.91
C ARG A 435 -44.86 -4.14 -16.44
N GLU A 436 -45.71 -4.72 -15.60
CA GLU A 436 -47.16 -4.81 -15.86
C GLU A 436 -48.00 -4.26 -14.70
N ALA A 437 -47.70 -3.01 -14.32
CA ALA A 437 -48.62 -2.15 -13.59
C ALA A 437 -48.62 -0.74 -14.21
N ALA A 438 -48.99 -0.65 -15.49
CA ALA A 438 -49.43 0.57 -16.17
C ALA A 438 -50.21 0.23 -17.45
#